data_AF-A0AAD8EJQ0-F1
#
_entry.id   AF-A0AAD8EJQ0-F1
#
_cell.length_a   1.000
_cell.length_b   1.000
_cell.length_c   1.000
_cell.angle_alpha   90.00
_cell.angle_beta   90.00
_cell.angle_gamma   90.00
#
_symmetry.space_group_name_H-M   'P 1'
#
loop_
_entity.id
_entity.type
_entity.pdbx_description
1 polymer ?
#
loop_
_entity_poly.entity_id
_entity_poly.type
_entity_poly.pdbx_seq_one_letter_code
_entity_poly.pdbx_strand_id
1 'polypeptide(L)'
;MAHIRICNCLIPITVYLSVITVYLQLGFAANFSEINLPLEHIPYYFNTYPDVAEKCKLNEACPYKDQLDTKACWGYEEGCKSQDSYSIPSCPGDHKGWVKTKQDQLKTFYSQGDFGYVRDQLREMMVMCEPTLLTDSSLECSQHLRFCRGRNLMINFTDLSSRKDHLRYKMDVLKEGQIGGFCQLHKTRLEEQCDQISPLQSWGPEMRYFTALPRRPIVEQDCDIVIEKPTFIMKIDATVNMYHHFCDFFNLYASLHVNSSHHSTFSTDVHILIWETYTYYSSFGAVWEAFTTHPIWDLKTFRGETVCFKNVVFPLLPRMIFGLYYNTPIIWGCEKSGLFHAFSKHILHRLQIPLHERTNSKIYITLLSRDTTYRRILNEKELIQGLKKNSNYVVKRVVYNKDIDFKKQLEITRNSDIFIGIHGAGLTHLMFLPDWAVVFEL
;
A
#
# COMPACT_ATOMS: atom_id res chain seq x y z
N MET A 1 25.44 44.98 -91.89
CA MET A 1 26.70 44.96 -91.15
C MET A 1 26.48 45.60 -89.78
N ALA A 2 26.81 44.84 -88.74
CA ALA A 2 27.06 45.15 -87.34
C ALA A 2 26.45 46.42 -86.70
N HIS A 3 25.52 46.21 -85.75
CA HIS A 3 25.26 47.15 -84.66
C HIS A 3 25.69 46.53 -83.32
N ILE A 4 26.47 47.32 -82.59
CA ILE A 4 27.17 47.06 -81.33
C ILE A 4 26.15 46.88 -80.17
N ARG A 5 26.33 45.86 -79.34
CA ARG A 5 25.64 45.72 -78.04
C ARG A 5 26.62 45.90 -76.89
N ILE A 6 26.26 46.80 -76.00
CA ILE A 6 26.92 47.16 -74.74
C ILE A 6 26.70 46.03 -73.73
N CYS A 7 27.76 45.60 -73.03
CA CYS A 7 27.73 44.58 -71.99
C CYS A 7 28.01 45.22 -70.63
N ASN A 8 27.03 45.20 -69.72
CA ASN A 8 27.16 45.64 -68.33
C ASN A 8 27.53 44.43 -67.45
N CYS A 9 28.67 44.51 -66.76
CA CYS A 9 29.07 43.56 -65.72
C CYS A 9 28.36 43.88 -64.40
N LEU A 10 27.56 42.94 -63.90
CA LEU A 10 27.03 42.92 -62.52
C LEU A 10 27.72 41.78 -61.75
N ILE A 11 28.35 42.13 -60.63
CA ILE A 11 29.00 41.19 -59.69
C ILE A 11 27.92 40.72 -58.69
N PRO A 12 27.68 39.41 -58.52
CA PRO A 12 26.75 38.93 -57.49
C PRO A 12 27.47 38.80 -56.14
N ILE A 13 26.92 39.45 -55.11
CA ILE A 13 27.31 39.26 -53.71
C ILE A 13 26.44 38.15 -53.14
N THR A 14 27.04 37.01 -52.81
CA THR A 14 26.38 35.86 -52.20
C THR A 14 26.31 36.07 -50.68
N VAL A 15 25.12 36.34 -50.14
CA VAL A 15 24.87 36.43 -48.69
C VAL A 15 24.50 35.05 -48.18
N TYR A 16 25.35 34.45 -47.34
CA TYR A 16 25.03 33.20 -46.62
C TYR A 16 24.18 33.52 -45.39
N LEU A 17 22.90 33.15 -45.42
CA LEU A 17 22.02 33.12 -44.24
C LEU A 17 22.25 31.80 -43.50
N SER A 18 22.97 31.85 -42.38
CA SER A 18 23.09 30.74 -41.43
C SER A 18 21.78 30.62 -40.63
N VAL A 19 20.98 29.61 -40.94
CA VAL A 19 19.80 29.22 -40.16
C VAL A 19 20.29 28.54 -38.88
N ILE A 20 20.20 29.24 -37.74
CA ILE A 20 20.42 28.65 -36.41
C ILE A 20 19.14 27.91 -36.03
N THR A 21 19.15 26.58 -36.16
CA THR A 21 18.11 25.71 -35.62
C THR A 21 18.29 25.63 -34.10
N VAL A 22 17.54 26.45 -33.36
CA VAL A 22 17.43 26.31 -31.90
C VAL A 22 16.56 25.09 -31.62
N TYR A 23 17.19 23.98 -31.23
CA TYR A 23 16.49 22.84 -30.63
C TYR A 23 15.99 23.27 -29.24
N LEU A 24 14.76 23.76 -29.17
CA LEU A 24 14.01 23.80 -27.91
C LEU A 24 13.69 22.36 -27.52
N GLN A 25 14.55 21.78 -26.66
CA GLN A 25 14.13 20.65 -25.85
C GLN A 25 13.04 21.17 -24.91
N LEU A 26 11.78 20.98 -25.30
CA LEU A 26 10.67 20.97 -24.34
C LEU A 26 10.88 19.76 -23.43
N GLY A 27 11.76 19.91 -22.45
CA GLY A 27 11.82 19.00 -21.32
C GLY A 27 10.47 19.09 -20.62
N PHE A 28 9.65 18.05 -20.74
CA PHE A 28 8.54 17.88 -19.80
C PHE A 28 9.15 17.94 -18.41
N ALA A 29 8.84 18.99 -17.65
CA ALA A 29 9.26 19.10 -16.27
C ALA A 29 8.77 17.84 -15.56
N ALA A 30 9.70 16.95 -15.16
CA ALA A 30 9.34 15.73 -14.46
C ALA A 30 8.56 16.11 -13.21
N ASN A 31 7.32 15.61 -13.09
CA ASN A 31 6.46 15.91 -11.97
C ASN A 31 6.76 14.95 -10.81
N PHE A 32 7.53 15.41 -9.82
CA PHE A 32 7.84 14.62 -8.63
C PHE A 32 6.74 14.65 -7.57
N SER A 33 5.63 15.39 -7.78
CA SER A 33 4.50 15.42 -6.85
C SER A 33 3.82 14.06 -6.70
N GLU A 34 3.99 13.17 -7.69
CA GLU A 34 3.41 11.83 -7.68
C GLU A 34 4.07 10.89 -6.67
N ILE A 35 5.31 11.17 -6.24
CA ILE A 35 5.99 10.36 -5.22
C ILE A 35 5.20 10.47 -3.91
N ASN A 36 4.97 11.69 -3.41
CA ASN A 36 4.16 11.99 -2.22
C ASN A 36 4.32 10.95 -1.09
N LEU A 37 5.57 10.73 -0.67
CA LEU A 37 5.96 9.87 0.44
C LEU A 37 6.49 10.71 1.61
N PRO A 38 6.47 10.17 2.85
CA PRO A 38 7.20 10.75 3.97
C PRO A 38 8.65 11.03 3.58
N LEU A 39 9.21 12.16 4.02
CA LEU A 39 10.59 12.55 3.67
C LEU A 39 11.62 11.47 4.05
N GLU A 40 11.39 10.80 5.18
CA GLU A 40 12.19 9.67 5.68
C GLU A 40 12.11 8.42 4.77
N HIS A 41 11.09 8.27 3.93
CA HIS A 41 10.93 7.13 3.02
C HIS A 41 11.57 7.37 1.65
N ILE A 42 11.87 8.63 1.31
CA ILE A 42 12.38 9.04 0.00
C ILE A 42 13.72 8.35 -0.37
N PRO A 43 14.72 8.25 0.53
CA PRO A 43 15.96 7.54 0.21
C PRO A 43 15.73 6.08 -0.19
N TYR A 44 14.86 5.38 0.54
CA TYR A 44 14.51 3.99 0.28
C TYR A 44 13.83 3.81 -1.08
N TYR A 45 12.92 4.74 -1.42
CA TYR A 45 12.26 4.78 -2.73
C TYR A 45 13.25 4.99 -3.88
N PHE A 46 14.13 5.98 -3.78
CA PHE A 46 15.11 6.26 -4.83
C PHE A 46 16.13 5.15 -5.02
N ASN A 47 16.56 4.48 -3.94
CA ASN A 47 17.46 3.33 -4.05
C ASN A 47 16.77 2.10 -4.65
N THR A 48 15.44 1.99 -4.51
CA THR A 48 14.64 0.97 -5.20
C THR A 48 14.47 1.29 -6.69
N TYR A 49 14.38 2.58 -7.05
CA TYR A 49 14.18 3.05 -8.43
C TYR A 49 15.26 4.06 -8.87
N PRO A 50 16.49 3.59 -9.18
CA PRO A 50 17.61 4.46 -9.55
C PRO A 50 17.34 5.33 -10.78
N ASP A 51 16.50 4.87 -11.71
CA ASP A 51 16.14 5.64 -12.90
C ASP A 51 15.36 6.92 -12.56
N VAL A 52 14.54 6.88 -11.50
CA VAL A 52 13.82 8.05 -10.98
C VAL A 52 14.76 8.95 -10.18
N ALA A 53 15.69 8.37 -9.42
CA ALA A 53 16.72 9.12 -8.71
C ALA A 53 17.58 9.95 -9.67
N GLU A 54 18.03 9.36 -10.78
CA GLU A 54 18.77 10.08 -11.82
C GLU A 54 17.96 11.20 -12.48
N LYS A 55 16.66 10.96 -12.77
CA LYS A 55 15.77 12.03 -13.26
C LYS A 55 15.66 13.19 -12.25
N CYS A 56 15.56 12.89 -10.96
CA CYS A 56 15.54 13.91 -9.90
C CYS A 56 16.87 14.67 -9.81
N LYS A 57 18.01 13.97 -9.94
CA LYS A 57 19.35 14.55 -9.92
C LYS A 57 19.55 15.59 -11.04
N LEU A 58 19.10 15.24 -12.25
CA LEU A 58 19.21 16.10 -13.44
C LEU A 58 18.22 17.27 -13.45
N ASN A 59 17.10 17.16 -12.74
CA ASN A 59 16.07 18.19 -12.72
C ASN A 59 16.31 19.21 -11.59
N GLU A 60 16.54 20.48 -11.94
CA GLU A 60 16.73 21.56 -10.97
C GLU A 60 15.55 21.76 -10.01
N ALA A 61 14.32 21.48 -10.46
CA ALA A 61 13.10 21.63 -9.69
C ALA A 61 12.76 20.41 -8.82
N CYS A 62 13.60 19.36 -8.76
CA CYS A 62 13.31 18.23 -7.87
C CYS A 62 13.39 18.66 -6.40
N PRO A 63 12.33 18.48 -5.59
CA PRO A 63 12.32 18.91 -4.19
C PRO A 63 13.10 17.95 -3.26
N TYR A 64 13.61 16.84 -3.79
CA TYR A 64 14.19 15.74 -3.02
C TYR A 64 15.70 15.58 -3.21
N LYS A 65 16.40 16.63 -3.64
CA LYS A 65 17.83 16.57 -3.94
C LYS A 65 18.68 16.19 -2.72
N ASP A 66 18.31 16.66 -1.54
CA ASP A 66 19.04 16.40 -0.30
C ASP A 66 18.89 14.94 0.20
N GLN A 67 18.00 14.16 -0.44
CA GLN A 67 17.67 12.79 -0.10
C GLN A 67 18.28 11.79 -1.09
N LEU A 68 18.89 12.29 -2.17
CA LEU A 68 19.65 11.48 -3.13
C LEU A 68 20.95 10.97 -2.50
N ASP A 69 21.52 9.92 -3.09
CA ASP A 69 22.82 9.33 -2.72
C ASP A 69 22.95 8.87 -1.25
N THR A 70 21.84 8.85 -0.50
CA THR A 70 21.77 8.33 0.87
C THR A 70 21.68 6.82 0.83
N LYS A 71 22.63 6.15 1.49
CA LYS A 71 22.69 4.68 1.53
C LYS A 71 21.60 4.11 2.45
N ALA A 72 20.54 3.57 1.86
CA ALA A 72 19.37 3.07 2.57
C ALA A 72 18.66 1.96 1.76
N CYS A 73 18.04 1.00 2.43
CA CYS A 73 17.21 -0.05 1.81
C CYS A 73 16.12 -0.49 2.79
N TRP A 74 14.96 -0.93 2.29
CA TRP A 74 13.85 -1.30 3.16
C TRP A 74 14.20 -2.48 4.07
N GLY A 75 15.04 -3.40 3.58
CA GLY A 75 15.51 -4.57 4.29
C GLY A 75 15.25 -5.88 3.55
N TYR A 76 14.30 -5.88 2.61
CA TYR A 76 13.93 -7.06 1.85
C TYR A 76 14.72 -7.20 0.55
N GLU A 77 15.37 -6.14 0.09
CA GLU A 77 16.17 -6.11 -1.13
C GLU A 77 17.41 -6.99 -1.00
N GLU A 78 17.81 -7.59 -2.11
CA GLU A 78 19.02 -8.40 -2.18
C GLU A 78 20.26 -7.52 -1.91
N GLY A 79 21.17 -7.98 -1.05
CA GLY A 79 22.37 -7.24 -0.68
C GLY A 79 22.17 -6.08 0.31
N CYS A 80 20.94 -5.82 0.77
CA CYS A 80 20.67 -4.84 1.82
C CYS A 80 21.39 -5.23 3.12
N LYS A 81 22.24 -4.34 3.63
CA LYS A 81 22.97 -4.59 4.89
C LYS A 81 22.14 -4.11 6.07
N SER A 82 22.25 -4.80 7.21
CA SER A 82 21.53 -4.47 8.45
C SER A 82 21.70 -3.02 8.93
N GLN A 83 22.81 -2.37 8.61
CA GLN A 83 23.08 -0.98 9.01
C GLN A 83 22.41 0.06 8.09
N ASP A 84 22.03 -0.36 6.88
CA ASP A 84 21.37 0.48 5.88
C ASP A 84 19.85 0.19 5.81
N SER A 85 19.37 -0.82 6.56
CA SER A 85 17.95 -1.22 6.57
C SER A 85 17.06 -0.20 7.27
N TYR A 86 15.78 -0.14 6.90
CA TYR A 86 14.81 0.79 7.50
C TYR A 86 14.72 0.68 9.02
N SER A 87 14.78 -0.54 9.54
CA SER A 87 14.76 -0.84 10.97
C SER A 87 15.77 -1.93 11.29
N ILE A 88 16.17 -1.93 12.57
CA ILE A 88 16.85 -3.06 13.21
C ILE A 88 15.96 -3.45 14.40
N PRO A 89 15.38 -4.67 14.40
CA PRO A 89 14.60 -5.16 15.52
C PRO A 89 15.33 -5.05 16.84
N SER A 90 14.60 -4.71 17.90
CA SER A 90 15.14 -4.74 19.26
C SER A 90 14.44 -5.84 20.04
N CYS A 91 15.22 -6.72 20.65
CA CYS A 91 14.69 -7.69 21.60
C CYS A 91 15.47 -7.52 22.90
N PRO A 92 14.95 -6.83 23.92
CA PRO A 92 15.62 -6.74 25.22
C PRO A 92 15.68 -8.09 25.95
N GLY A 93 16.69 -8.27 26.82
CA GLY A 93 16.87 -9.48 27.64
C GLY A 93 17.31 -10.73 26.86
N ASP A 94 17.31 -11.88 27.52
CA ASP A 94 17.69 -13.15 26.91
C ASP A 94 16.60 -13.69 25.97
N HIS A 95 17.02 -14.54 25.02
CA HIS A 95 16.09 -15.24 24.15
C HIS A 95 15.20 -16.19 24.96
N LYS A 96 13.90 -16.25 24.63
CA LYS A 96 12.91 -17.13 25.27
C LYS A 96 12.05 -17.83 24.22
N GLY A 97 11.38 -18.90 24.64
CA GLY A 97 10.44 -19.64 23.79
C GLY A 97 11.13 -20.72 22.96
N TRP A 98 10.81 -20.81 21.67
CA TRP A 98 11.21 -21.91 20.79
C TRP A 98 12.49 -21.65 19.97
N VAL A 99 13.18 -20.54 20.21
CA VAL A 99 14.46 -20.20 19.54
C VAL A 99 15.66 -20.52 20.44
N LYS A 100 16.79 -20.92 19.85
CA LYS A 100 17.99 -21.38 20.59
C LYS A 100 19.03 -20.30 20.87
N THR A 101 18.96 -19.18 20.16
CA THR A 101 19.95 -18.10 20.27
C THR A 101 19.29 -16.73 20.17
N LYS A 102 20.02 -15.70 20.60
CA LYS A 102 19.58 -14.30 20.46
C LYS A 102 19.46 -13.88 19.00
N GLN A 103 20.38 -14.35 18.15
CA GLN A 103 20.35 -14.08 16.72
C GLN A 103 19.12 -14.70 16.06
N ASP A 104 18.76 -15.93 16.45
CA ASP A 104 17.54 -16.58 15.95
C ASP A 104 16.28 -15.83 16.39
N GLN A 105 16.24 -15.30 17.61
CA GLN A 105 15.12 -14.47 18.10
C GLN A 105 14.94 -13.22 17.22
N LEU A 106 16.02 -12.47 16.97
CA LEU A 106 16.01 -11.27 16.14
C LEU A 106 15.59 -11.58 14.69
N LYS A 107 16.16 -12.64 14.10
CA LYS A 107 15.82 -13.09 12.75
C LYS A 107 14.36 -13.53 12.64
N THR A 108 13.86 -14.22 13.66
CA THR A 108 12.47 -14.68 13.72
C THR A 108 11.52 -13.48 13.79
N PHE A 109 11.80 -12.50 14.64
CA PHE A 109 11.00 -11.27 14.67
C PHE A 109 11.02 -10.54 13.33
N TYR A 110 12.21 -10.42 12.72
CA TYR A 110 12.36 -9.77 11.42
C TYR A 110 11.50 -10.42 10.33
N SER A 111 11.51 -11.76 10.25
CA SER A 111 10.69 -12.51 9.28
C SER A 111 9.19 -12.49 9.59
N GLN A 112 8.80 -12.45 10.86
CA GLN A 112 7.39 -12.54 11.25
C GLN A 112 6.69 -11.18 11.34
N GLY A 113 7.40 -10.16 11.79
CA GLY A 113 6.82 -8.90 12.24
C GLY A 113 7.42 -7.64 11.62
N ASP A 114 8.37 -7.77 10.69
CA ASP A 114 9.04 -6.62 10.05
C ASP A 114 9.19 -6.83 8.53
N PHE A 115 10.00 -6.04 7.84
CA PHE A 115 10.23 -6.13 6.39
C PHE A 115 10.75 -7.50 5.91
N GLY A 116 11.26 -8.36 6.79
CA GLY A 116 11.54 -9.76 6.47
C GLY A 116 10.30 -10.54 6.05
N TYR A 117 9.12 -10.16 6.54
CA TYR A 117 7.84 -10.72 6.10
C TYR A 117 7.58 -10.46 4.61
N VAL A 118 7.81 -9.22 4.17
CA VAL A 118 7.69 -8.83 2.75
C VAL A 118 8.71 -9.59 1.90
N ARG A 119 9.96 -9.70 2.37
CA ARG A 119 11.01 -10.48 1.70
C ARG A 119 10.58 -11.93 1.46
N ASP A 120 9.99 -12.55 2.47
CA ASP A 120 9.60 -13.95 2.39
C ASP A 120 8.42 -14.12 1.41
N GLN A 121 7.45 -13.19 1.38
CA GLN A 121 6.41 -13.15 0.35
C GLN A 121 6.96 -12.97 -1.07
N LEU A 122 7.95 -12.10 -1.27
CA LEU A 122 8.61 -11.90 -2.56
C LEU A 122 9.34 -13.17 -3.05
N ARG A 123 10.01 -13.89 -2.14
CA ARG A 123 10.72 -15.14 -2.45
C ARG A 123 9.79 -16.30 -2.77
N GLU A 124 8.57 -16.25 -2.27
CA GLU A 124 7.52 -17.24 -2.52
C GLU A 124 6.82 -17.05 -3.88
N MET A 125 7.08 -15.94 -4.58
CA MET A 125 6.44 -15.64 -5.87
C MET A 125 6.80 -16.65 -6.95
N MET A 126 5.80 -17.09 -7.70
CA MET A 126 5.93 -17.99 -8.82
C MET A 126 4.93 -17.66 -9.93
N VAL A 127 5.36 -17.88 -11.18
CA VAL A 127 4.52 -17.70 -12.37
C VAL A 127 3.48 -18.82 -12.43
N MET A 128 2.20 -18.47 -12.52
CA MET A 128 1.10 -19.40 -12.75
C MET A 128 0.69 -19.42 -14.22
N CYS A 129 0.73 -18.26 -14.88
CA CYS A 129 0.34 -18.04 -16.27
C CYS A 129 1.47 -17.28 -16.96
N GLU A 130 2.22 -17.97 -17.80
CA GLU A 130 3.45 -17.48 -18.43
C GLU A 130 3.14 -16.80 -19.79
N PRO A 131 3.45 -15.49 -19.94
CA PRO A 131 3.23 -14.77 -21.19
C PRO A 131 4.33 -15.09 -22.21
N THR A 132 3.98 -15.19 -23.50
CA THR A 132 4.98 -15.24 -24.58
C THR A 132 5.36 -13.84 -25.07
N LEU A 133 4.38 -12.93 -25.15
CA LEU A 133 4.54 -11.53 -25.52
C LEU A 133 4.06 -10.59 -24.41
N LEU A 134 4.48 -9.32 -24.45
CA LEU A 134 4.03 -8.30 -23.49
C LEU A 134 2.52 -8.03 -23.55
N THR A 135 1.88 -8.28 -24.70
CA THR A 135 0.43 -8.16 -24.90
C THR A 135 -0.35 -9.39 -24.43
N ASP A 136 0.35 -10.47 -24.09
CA ASP A 136 -0.29 -11.67 -23.54
C ASP A 136 -0.61 -11.46 -22.06
N SER A 137 -1.37 -12.39 -21.50
CA SER A 137 -1.74 -12.36 -20.09
C SER A 137 -0.64 -12.96 -19.23
N SER A 138 -0.52 -12.47 -17.99
CA SER A 138 0.36 -13.10 -16.99
C SER A 138 -0.32 -13.15 -15.64
N LEU A 139 0.01 -14.16 -14.85
CA LEU A 139 -0.37 -14.28 -13.44
C LEU A 139 0.83 -14.80 -12.66
N GLU A 140 1.21 -14.08 -11.62
CA GLU A 140 2.22 -14.49 -10.64
C GLU A 140 1.59 -14.45 -9.25
N CYS A 141 1.85 -15.46 -8.44
CA CYS A 141 1.32 -15.55 -7.08
C CYS A 141 2.39 -16.01 -6.09
N SER A 142 2.28 -15.58 -4.84
CA SER A 142 3.02 -16.18 -3.73
C SER A 142 2.40 -17.53 -3.34
N GLN A 143 3.11 -18.27 -2.49
CA GLN A 143 2.64 -19.56 -1.98
C GLN A 143 1.22 -19.45 -1.39
N HIS A 144 0.44 -20.52 -1.56
CA HIS A 144 -0.95 -20.61 -1.10
C HIS A 144 -1.88 -19.53 -1.69
N LEU A 145 -1.46 -18.87 -2.77
CA LEU A 145 -2.22 -17.81 -3.46
C LEU A 145 -2.60 -16.67 -2.51
N ARG A 146 -1.69 -16.31 -1.61
CA ARG A 146 -1.89 -15.25 -0.59
C ARG A 146 -1.73 -13.85 -1.18
N PHE A 147 -0.87 -13.69 -2.16
CA PHE A 147 -0.74 -12.50 -2.97
C PHE A 147 -0.67 -12.94 -4.43
N CYS A 148 -1.35 -12.22 -5.33
CA CYS A 148 -1.17 -12.40 -6.77
C CYS A 148 -1.13 -11.05 -7.48
N ARG A 149 -0.44 -11.01 -8.61
CA ARG A 149 -0.49 -9.90 -9.57
C ARG A 149 -0.65 -10.44 -10.97
N GLY A 150 -1.43 -9.74 -11.79
CA GLY A 150 -1.73 -10.16 -13.14
C GLY A 150 -1.76 -9.02 -14.14
N ARG A 151 -1.54 -9.37 -15.40
CA ARG A 151 -1.61 -8.44 -16.53
C ARG A 151 -2.54 -8.98 -17.60
N ASN A 152 -3.28 -8.07 -18.24
CA ASN A 152 -4.21 -8.36 -19.33
C ASN A 152 -5.18 -9.51 -19.01
N LEU A 153 -5.75 -9.50 -17.80
CA LEU A 153 -6.65 -10.56 -17.32
C LEU A 153 -8.11 -10.19 -17.61
N MET A 154 -8.93 -11.18 -17.94
CA MET A 154 -10.37 -11.05 -18.05
C MET A 154 -11.05 -11.61 -16.79
N ILE A 155 -12.05 -10.91 -16.28
CA ILE A 155 -12.96 -11.38 -15.24
C ILE A 155 -14.39 -11.15 -15.71
N ASN A 156 -15.19 -12.21 -15.71
CA ASN A 156 -16.57 -12.21 -16.13
C ASN A 156 -17.50 -12.09 -14.91
N PHE A 157 -18.25 -11.00 -14.84
CA PHE A 157 -19.22 -10.71 -13.79
C PHE A 157 -20.69 -10.83 -14.26
N THR A 158 -20.95 -11.44 -15.42
CA THR A 158 -22.31 -11.54 -15.99
C THR A 158 -23.27 -12.28 -15.05
N ASP A 159 -22.78 -13.30 -14.35
CA ASP A 159 -23.58 -14.09 -13.41
C ASP A 159 -24.09 -13.28 -12.21
N LEU A 160 -23.40 -12.19 -11.85
CA LEU A 160 -23.81 -11.32 -10.75
C LEU A 160 -25.15 -10.62 -11.01
N SER A 161 -25.59 -10.51 -12.27
CA SER A 161 -26.91 -9.97 -12.63
C SER A 161 -28.05 -10.88 -12.19
N SER A 162 -27.83 -12.19 -12.21
CA SER A 162 -28.84 -13.19 -11.81
C SER A 162 -28.89 -13.40 -10.30
N ARG A 163 -27.86 -12.94 -9.59
CA ARG A 163 -27.62 -13.34 -8.22
C ARG A 163 -28.29 -12.41 -7.21
N LYS A 164 -29.16 -12.99 -6.37
CA LYS A 164 -30.05 -12.27 -5.45
C LYS A 164 -29.46 -12.04 -4.06
N ASP A 165 -28.54 -12.88 -3.59
CA ASP A 165 -27.97 -12.75 -2.26
C ASP A 165 -26.84 -11.71 -2.20
N HIS A 166 -26.66 -11.11 -1.02
CA HIS A 166 -25.56 -10.20 -0.76
C HIS A 166 -24.26 -10.95 -0.52
N LEU A 167 -23.16 -10.42 -1.04
CA LEU A 167 -21.86 -11.08 -1.10
C LEU A 167 -20.98 -10.46 -0.08
N ARG A 168 -20.58 -11.28 0.89
CA ARG A 168 -19.51 -11.03 1.84
C ARG A 168 -19.00 -12.41 2.25
N TYR A 169 -17.69 -12.61 2.11
CA TYR A 169 -17.01 -13.88 2.39
C TYR A 169 -17.53 -15.09 1.59
N LYS A 170 -18.15 -14.84 0.44
CA LYS A 170 -18.59 -15.89 -0.48
C LYS A 170 -17.40 -16.38 -1.29
N MET A 171 -17.26 -17.70 -1.39
CA MET A 171 -16.17 -18.36 -2.13
C MET A 171 -16.59 -18.84 -3.53
N ASP A 172 -17.83 -18.52 -3.91
CA ASP A 172 -18.49 -18.90 -5.17
C ASP A 172 -18.86 -17.66 -6.00
N VAL A 173 -18.12 -16.55 -5.81
CA VAL A 173 -18.33 -15.32 -6.59
C VAL A 173 -18.05 -15.57 -8.07
N LEU A 174 -17.00 -16.34 -8.36
CA LEU A 174 -16.62 -16.80 -9.70
C LEU A 174 -16.82 -18.31 -9.83
N LYS A 175 -16.92 -18.76 -11.07
CA LYS A 175 -17.02 -20.16 -11.52
C LYS A 175 -15.96 -20.41 -12.60
N GLU A 176 -15.84 -21.67 -13.00
CA GLU A 176 -14.93 -22.11 -14.06
C GLU A 176 -15.02 -21.23 -15.31
N GLY A 177 -13.88 -20.69 -15.76
CA GLY A 177 -13.80 -19.85 -16.95
C GLY A 177 -14.23 -18.40 -16.77
N GLN A 178 -14.65 -17.97 -15.57
CA GLN A 178 -14.99 -16.57 -15.30
C GLN A 178 -13.80 -15.70 -14.92
N ILE A 179 -12.61 -16.27 -14.82
CA ILE A 179 -11.36 -15.54 -14.71
C ILE A 179 -10.31 -16.24 -15.56
N GLY A 180 -9.52 -15.49 -16.31
CA GLY A 180 -8.52 -16.09 -17.17
C GLY A 180 -7.69 -15.11 -17.98
N GLY A 181 -6.76 -15.67 -18.74
CA GLY A 181 -5.86 -14.92 -19.61
C GLY A 181 -5.28 -15.77 -20.74
N PHE A 182 -4.78 -15.12 -21.79
CA PHE A 182 -4.08 -15.79 -22.90
C PHE A 182 -2.61 -16.01 -22.53
N CYS A 183 -2.22 -17.23 -22.17
CA CYS A 183 -0.87 -17.57 -21.71
C CYS A 183 -0.64 -19.08 -21.68
N GLN A 184 0.60 -19.49 -21.40
CA GLN A 184 0.89 -20.87 -21.00
C GLN A 184 0.58 -21.06 -19.50
N LEU A 185 -0.54 -21.72 -19.20
CA LEU A 185 -0.99 -21.94 -17.82
C LEU A 185 -0.34 -23.17 -17.18
N HIS A 186 0.33 -22.97 -16.04
CA HIS A 186 0.82 -24.05 -15.17
C HIS A 186 -0.30 -24.58 -14.27
N LYS A 187 -1.29 -25.25 -14.85
CA LYS A 187 -2.52 -25.68 -14.17
C LYS A 187 -2.27 -26.51 -12.90
N THR A 188 -1.40 -27.52 -12.97
CA THR A 188 -1.08 -28.37 -11.81
C THR A 188 -0.47 -27.57 -10.65
N ARG A 189 0.44 -26.63 -10.94
CA ARG A 189 1.04 -25.75 -9.93
C ARG A 189 -0.03 -24.88 -9.26
N LEU A 190 -0.94 -24.31 -10.05
CA LEU A 190 -2.03 -23.49 -9.55
C LEU A 190 -2.96 -24.29 -8.62
N GLU A 191 -3.31 -25.51 -9.02
CA GLU A 191 -4.14 -26.43 -8.22
C GLU A 191 -3.45 -26.83 -6.91
N GLU A 192 -2.13 -27.11 -6.93
CA GLU A 192 -1.34 -27.41 -5.73
C GLU A 192 -1.27 -26.23 -4.75
N GLN A 193 -1.24 -24.99 -5.24
CA GLN A 193 -1.28 -23.79 -4.39
C GLN A 193 -2.69 -23.41 -3.92
N CYS A 194 -3.73 -24.12 -4.35
CA CYS A 194 -5.09 -24.00 -3.81
C CYS A 194 -5.32 -24.86 -2.55
N ASP A 195 -4.31 -25.02 -1.71
CA ASP A 195 -4.34 -25.87 -0.51
C ASP A 195 -4.92 -25.16 0.74
N GLN A 196 -5.03 -23.82 0.72
CA GLN A 196 -5.56 -23.00 1.82
C GLN A 196 -6.79 -22.16 1.39
N ILE A 197 -7.80 -22.79 0.78
CA ILE A 197 -9.01 -22.10 0.30
C ILE A 197 -9.84 -21.58 1.48
N SER A 198 -9.94 -20.26 1.60
CA SER A 198 -10.75 -19.60 2.63
C SER A 198 -11.01 -18.14 2.22
N PRO A 199 -12.18 -17.55 2.55
CA PRO A 199 -12.57 -16.26 2.03
C PRO A 199 -11.63 -15.12 2.39
N LEU A 200 -10.88 -15.20 3.50
CA LEU A 200 -10.00 -14.12 3.96
C LEU A 200 -8.54 -14.57 4.17
N GLN A 201 -8.18 -15.78 3.74
CA GLN A 201 -6.84 -16.34 3.96
C GLN A 201 -6.06 -16.56 2.67
N SER A 202 -6.76 -16.69 1.53
CA SER A 202 -6.16 -16.81 0.20
C SER A 202 -7.08 -16.28 -0.90
N TRP A 203 -6.52 -16.13 -2.10
CA TRP A 203 -7.24 -15.95 -3.36
C TRP A 203 -7.60 -17.28 -4.03
N GLY A 204 -7.36 -18.41 -3.36
CA GLY A 204 -7.75 -19.75 -3.83
C GLY A 204 -9.21 -19.88 -4.26
N PRO A 205 -10.22 -19.28 -3.57
CA PRO A 205 -11.61 -19.35 -4.00
C PRO A 205 -11.86 -18.87 -5.43
N GLU A 206 -11.16 -17.83 -5.87
CA GLU A 206 -11.24 -17.26 -7.21
C GLU A 206 -10.26 -17.93 -8.17
N MET A 207 -8.99 -18.06 -7.75
CA MET A 207 -7.90 -18.51 -8.61
C MET A 207 -8.03 -19.97 -9.04
N ARG A 208 -8.72 -20.82 -8.28
CA ARG A 208 -9.04 -22.20 -8.70
C ARG A 208 -9.81 -22.30 -10.02
N TYR A 209 -10.47 -21.21 -10.42
CA TYR A 209 -11.25 -21.11 -11.65
C TYR A 209 -10.51 -20.40 -12.79
N PHE A 210 -9.22 -20.10 -12.61
CA PHE A 210 -8.41 -19.44 -13.63
C PHE A 210 -8.18 -20.36 -14.83
N THR A 211 -8.53 -19.89 -16.01
CA THR A 211 -8.37 -20.65 -17.25
C THR A 211 -7.45 -19.95 -18.26
N ALA A 212 -6.78 -20.76 -19.09
CA ALA A 212 -6.10 -20.27 -20.28
C ALA A 212 -7.14 -19.97 -21.36
N LEU A 213 -7.18 -18.73 -21.82
CA LEU A 213 -8.07 -18.29 -22.89
C LEU A 213 -7.48 -18.66 -24.26
N PRO A 214 -8.34 -18.90 -25.28
CA PRO A 214 -7.87 -19.27 -26.62
C PRO A 214 -7.26 -18.09 -27.40
N ARG A 215 -7.57 -16.85 -27.01
CA ARG A 215 -7.09 -15.62 -27.66
C ARG A 215 -6.97 -14.46 -26.65
N ARG A 216 -6.32 -13.37 -27.05
CA ARG A 216 -6.03 -12.21 -26.19
C ARG A 216 -7.29 -11.38 -25.92
N PRO A 217 -7.82 -11.35 -24.70
CA PRO A 217 -9.17 -10.80 -24.48
C PRO A 217 -9.27 -9.29 -24.75
N ILE A 218 -8.19 -8.52 -24.51
CA ILE A 218 -8.18 -7.07 -24.76
C ILE A 218 -8.04 -6.75 -26.26
N VAL A 219 -7.09 -7.39 -26.94
CA VAL A 219 -6.82 -7.12 -28.37
C VAL A 219 -8.00 -7.53 -29.25
N GLU A 220 -8.63 -8.64 -28.86
CA GLU A 220 -9.74 -9.25 -29.58
C GLU A 220 -11.11 -8.69 -29.19
N GLN A 221 -11.14 -7.73 -28.26
CA GLN A 221 -12.35 -7.05 -27.76
C GLN A 221 -13.37 -8.03 -27.17
N ASP A 222 -12.90 -9.00 -26.38
CA ASP A 222 -13.74 -9.98 -25.67
C ASP A 222 -14.40 -9.41 -24.40
N CYS A 223 -14.01 -8.21 -23.96
CA CYS A 223 -14.49 -7.57 -22.75
C CYS A 223 -15.37 -6.35 -23.08
N ASP A 224 -16.45 -6.18 -22.35
CA ASP A 224 -17.34 -5.01 -22.42
C ASP A 224 -16.62 -3.74 -21.92
N ILE A 225 -15.76 -3.91 -20.91
CA ILE A 225 -15.01 -2.83 -20.28
C ILE A 225 -13.52 -3.20 -20.18
N VAL A 226 -12.64 -2.25 -20.51
CA VAL A 226 -11.20 -2.38 -20.28
C VAL A 226 -10.74 -1.34 -19.26
N ILE A 227 -10.19 -1.82 -18.14
CA ILE A 227 -9.60 -0.98 -17.09
C ILE A 227 -8.10 -0.85 -17.34
N GLU A 228 -7.72 0.37 -17.72
CA GLU A 228 -6.34 0.74 -18.07
C GLU A 228 -5.45 0.91 -16.84
N LYS A 229 -6.00 1.50 -15.78
CA LYS A 229 -5.25 1.82 -14.55
C LYS A 229 -5.07 0.59 -13.66
N PRO A 230 -3.97 0.51 -12.88
CA PRO A 230 -3.79 -0.57 -11.92
C PRO A 230 -4.97 -0.66 -10.94
N THR A 231 -5.45 -1.87 -10.71
CA THR A 231 -6.59 -2.13 -9.82
C THR A 231 -6.21 -3.11 -8.72
N PHE A 232 -6.43 -2.75 -7.46
CA PHE A 232 -6.34 -3.65 -6.32
C PHE A 232 -7.72 -4.21 -6.02
N ILE A 233 -7.87 -5.54 -6.13
CA ILE A 233 -9.10 -6.23 -5.75
C ILE A 233 -8.94 -6.70 -4.31
N MET A 234 -9.77 -6.22 -3.38
CA MET A 234 -9.57 -6.43 -1.95
C MET A 234 -10.70 -7.22 -1.30
N LYS A 235 -10.34 -8.18 -0.44
CA LYS A 235 -11.26 -8.77 0.54
C LYS A 235 -10.97 -8.14 1.90
N ILE A 236 -11.98 -7.51 2.50
CA ILE A 236 -11.83 -6.76 3.76
C ILE A 236 -12.45 -7.50 4.95
N ASP A 237 -11.85 -7.39 6.13
CA ASP A 237 -12.27 -8.12 7.33
C ASP A 237 -13.47 -7.49 8.05
N ALA A 238 -13.49 -6.17 8.20
CA ALA A 238 -14.62 -5.48 8.82
C ALA A 238 -14.59 -3.99 8.50
N THR A 239 -15.74 -3.32 8.46
CA THR A 239 -15.79 -1.86 8.24
C THR A 239 -16.05 -1.04 9.51
N VAL A 240 -16.46 -1.67 10.61
CA VAL A 240 -16.93 -0.96 11.82
C VAL A 240 -15.97 -1.02 13.01
N ASN A 241 -15.09 -2.02 13.05
CA ASN A 241 -14.15 -2.21 14.15
C ASN A 241 -12.75 -1.83 13.68
N MET A 242 -12.10 -0.87 14.35
CA MET A 242 -10.82 -0.33 13.92
C MET A 242 -9.72 -1.39 13.85
N TYR A 243 -9.58 -2.24 14.87
CA TYR A 243 -8.55 -3.30 14.87
C TYR A 243 -8.72 -4.24 13.67
N HIS A 244 -9.96 -4.67 13.43
CA HIS A 244 -10.27 -5.54 12.30
C HIS A 244 -10.11 -4.83 10.95
N HIS A 245 -10.53 -3.57 10.81
CA HIS A 245 -10.37 -2.89 9.52
C HIS A 245 -8.91 -2.50 9.21
N PHE A 246 -8.12 -2.19 10.24
CA PHE A 246 -6.73 -1.79 10.04
C PHE A 246 -5.82 -2.92 9.58
N CYS A 247 -6.20 -4.19 9.77
CA CYS A 247 -5.48 -5.28 9.11
C CYS A 247 -5.65 -5.22 7.58
N ASP A 248 -6.77 -4.68 7.06
CA ASP A 248 -6.97 -4.51 5.61
C ASP A 248 -6.01 -3.45 5.05
N PHE A 249 -5.95 -2.27 5.69
CA PHE A 249 -5.08 -1.18 5.26
C PHE A 249 -3.60 -1.53 5.41
N PHE A 250 -3.24 -2.19 6.51
CA PHE A 250 -1.87 -2.62 6.74
C PHE A 250 -1.42 -3.66 5.70
N ASN A 251 -2.25 -4.67 5.42
CA ASN A 251 -1.91 -5.68 4.43
C ASN A 251 -1.91 -5.11 3.00
N LEU A 252 -2.74 -4.12 2.69
CA LEU A 252 -2.63 -3.37 1.43
C LEU A 252 -1.27 -2.66 1.33
N TYR A 253 -0.85 -1.94 2.38
CA TYR A 253 0.45 -1.27 2.41
C TYR A 253 1.62 -2.26 2.25
N ALA A 254 1.61 -3.37 2.98
CA ALA A 254 2.61 -4.44 2.81
C ALA A 254 2.59 -4.99 1.38
N SER A 255 1.41 -5.12 0.77
CA SER A 255 1.25 -5.56 -0.62
C SER A 255 1.81 -4.58 -1.65
N LEU A 256 1.88 -3.27 -1.34
CA LEU A 256 2.59 -2.31 -2.20
C LEU A 256 4.07 -2.69 -2.30
N HIS A 257 4.70 -3.03 -1.17
CA HIS A 257 6.09 -3.49 -1.16
C HIS A 257 6.27 -4.84 -1.87
N VAL A 258 5.34 -5.80 -1.71
CA VAL A 258 5.37 -7.06 -2.48
C VAL A 258 5.19 -6.80 -3.98
N ASN A 259 4.39 -5.80 -4.36
CA ASN A 259 4.16 -5.39 -5.74
C ASN A 259 5.21 -4.36 -6.25
N SER A 260 6.35 -4.21 -5.59
CA SER A 260 7.34 -3.14 -5.83
C SER A 260 8.17 -3.33 -7.12
N SER A 261 7.53 -3.58 -8.27
CA SER A 261 8.18 -3.79 -9.56
C SER A 261 8.22 -2.55 -10.46
N HIS A 262 7.54 -1.46 -10.10
CA HIS A 262 7.48 -0.25 -10.92
C HIS A 262 7.48 1.00 -10.03
N HIS A 263 8.08 2.11 -10.49
CA HIS A 263 8.23 3.33 -9.68
C HIS A 263 6.89 3.96 -9.23
N SER A 264 5.79 3.59 -9.86
CA SER A 264 4.43 4.00 -9.48
C SER A 264 3.83 3.17 -8.34
N THR A 265 4.60 2.32 -7.66
CA THR A 265 4.13 1.41 -6.59
C THR A 265 3.37 2.12 -5.47
N PHE A 266 3.73 3.37 -5.13
CA PHE A 266 3.04 4.18 -4.11
C PHE A 266 2.10 5.25 -4.70
N SER A 267 1.82 5.18 -6.00
CA SER A 267 0.88 6.10 -6.63
C SER A 267 -0.55 5.87 -6.12
N THR A 268 -1.29 6.96 -5.96
CA THR A 268 -2.73 6.93 -5.68
C THR A 268 -3.60 7.01 -6.93
N ASP A 269 -3.01 6.98 -8.12
CA ASP A 269 -3.74 6.83 -9.39
C ASP A 269 -4.03 5.34 -9.68
N VAL A 270 -4.68 4.68 -8.73
CA VAL A 270 -5.03 3.25 -8.78
C VAL A 270 -6.47 3.05 -8.34
N HIS A 271 -7.16 2.06 -8.90
CA HIS A 271 -8.51 1.70 -8.47
C HIS A 271 -8.49 0.68 -7.33
N ILE A 272 -9.50 0.73 -6.47
CA ILE A 272 -9.72 -0.27 -5.43
C ILE A 272 -11.13 -0.85 -5.61
N LEU A 273 -11.20 -2.16 -5.82
CA LEU A 273 -12.45 -2.92 -5.93
C LEU A 273 -12.59 -3.82 -4.71
N ILE A 274 -13.56 -3.54 -3.85
CA ILE A 274 -13.87 -4.39 -2.71
C ILE A 274 -14.74 -5.56 -3.19
N TRP A 275 -14.31 -6.77 -2.85
CA TRP A 275 -14.88 -8.04 -3.27
C TRP A 275 -16.15 -8.43 -2.50
N GLU A 276 -17.11 -7.52 -2.47
CA GLU A 276 -18.40 -7.67 -1.81
C GLU A 276 -19.50 -6.85 -2.52
N THR A 277 -20.78 -7.13 -2.29
CA THR A 277 -21.89 -6.33 -2.88
C THR A 277 -22.51 -5.32 -1.92
N TYR A 278 -21.97 -5.23 -0.70
CA TYR A 278 -22.27 -4.14 0.22
C TYR A 278 -21.52 -2.90 -0.23
N THR A 279 -22.22 -1.76 -0.33
CA THR A 279 -21.51 -0.51 -0.57
C THR A 279 -20.66 -0.20 0.65
N TYR A 280 -19.39 0.08 0.37
CA TYR A 280 -18.43 0.38 1.41
C TYR A 280 -18.84 1.62 2.19
N TYR A 281 -18.87 1.48 3.51
CA TYR A 281 -19.05 2.57 4.45
C TYR A 281 -18.31 2.24 5.74
N SER A 282 -17.48 3.16 6.21
CA SER A 282 -16.72 3.03 7.44
C SER A 282 -16.41 4.39 8.05
N SER A 283 -16.40 4.47 9.38
CA SER A 283 -15.85 5.62 10.10
C SER A 283 -14.35 5.82 9.86
N PHE A 284 -13.66 4.82 9.30
CA PHE A 284 -12.23 4.87 8.98
C PHE A 284 -11.98 5.04 7.48
N GLY A 285 -13.03 5.30 6.68
CA GLY A 285 -12.93 5.37 5.22
C GLY A 285 -11.96 6.43 4.69
N ALA A 286 -11.67 7.48 5.48
CA ALA A 286 -10.66 8.48 5.14
C ALA A 286 -9.26 7.88 4.90
N VAL A 287 -8.95 6.71 5.46
CA VAL A 287 -7.67 6.02 5.23
C VAL A 287 -7.47 5.62 3.78
N TRP A 288 -8.53 5.41 2.99
CA TRP A 288 -8.41 5.13 1.57
C TRP A 288 -7.73 6.23 0.77
N GLU A 289 -7.81 7.49 1.23
CA GLU A 289 -7.12 8.62 0.60
C GLU A 289 -5.59 8.45 0.61
N ALA A 290 -5.06 7.58 1.48
CA ALA A 290 -3.65 7.22 1.45
C ALA A 290 -3.27 6.31 0.27
N PHE A 291 -4.24 5.55 -0.27
CA PHE A 291 -4.01 4.50 -1.25
C PHE A 291 -4.65 4.76 -2.61
N THR A 292 -5.68 5.60 -2.69
CA THR A 292 -6.31 5.95 -3.95
C THR A 292 -6.91 7.36 -3.93
N THR A 293 -6.94 8.01 -5.09
CA THR A 293 -7.70 9.24 -5.38
C THR A 293 -9.03 8.96 -6.06
N HIS A 294 -9.32 7.69 -6.36
CA HIS A 294 -10.53 7.25 -7.04
C HIS A 294 -11.60 6.79 -6.04
N PRO A 295 -12.88 6.83 -6.42
CA PRO A 295 -13.95 6.22 -5.64
C PRO A 295 -13.69 4.72 -5.41
N ILE A 296 -14.09 4.24 -4.24
CA ILE A 296 -14.03 2.82 -3.91
C ILE A 296 -15.15 2.09 -4.63
N TRP A 297 -14.79 1.09 -5.43
CA TRP A 297 -15.73 0.22 -6.11
C TRP A 297 -16.13 -0.96 -5.25
N ASP A 298 -17.33 -1.48 -5.49
CA ASP A 298 -17.80 -2.77 -5.00
C ASP A 298 -18.23 -3.64 -6.19
N LEU A 299 -18.57 -4.92 -5.96
CA LEU A 299 -18.93 -5.86 -7.04
C LEU A 299 -20.17 -5.43 -7.85
N LYS A 300 -20.98 -4.48 -7.37
CA LYS A 300 -22.12 -3.95 -8.14
C LYS A 300 -21.67 -3.07 -9.29
N THR A 301 -20.47 -2.49 -9.22
CA THR A 301 -19.88 -1.61 -10.25
C THR A 301 -19.82 -2.31 -11.62
N PHE A 302 -19.50 -3.61 -11.63
CA PHE A 302 -19.32 -4.40 -12.85
C PHE A 302 -20.40 -5.49 -13.00
N ARG A 303 -21.50 -5.39 -12.26
CA ARG A 303 -22.57 -6.39 -12.32
C ARG A 303 -23.10 -6.50 -13.74
N GLY A 304 -23.00 -7.69 -14.33
CA GLY A 304 -23.50 -7.96 -15.67
C GLY A 304 -22.47 -7.83 -16.79
N GLU A 305 -21.26 -7.38 -16.48
CA GLU A 305 -20.25 -7.04 -17.47
C GLU A 305 -19.09 -8.05 -17.46
N THR A 306 -18.43 -8.19 -18.60
CA THR A 306 -17.11 -8.83 -18.70
C THR A 306 -16.03 -7.75 -18.73
N VAL A 307 -15.10 -7.80 -17.78
CA VAL A 307 -14.13 -6.74 -17.55
C VAL A 307 -12.71 -7.26 -17.73
N CYS A 308 -11.94 -6.55 -18.55
CA CYS A 308 -10.52 -6.79 -18.72
C CYS A 308 -9.71 -5.78 -17.88
N PHE A 309 -8.74 -6.26 -17.12
CA PHE A 309 -7.80 -5.43 -16.37
C PHE A 309 -6.41 -5.51 -16.99
N LYS A 310 -5.86 -4.37 -17.40
CA LYS A 310 -4.46 -4.32 -17.87
C LYS A 310 -3.47 -4.67 -16.78
N ASN A 311 -3.72 -4.18 -15.57
CA ASN A 311 -2.93 -4.49 -14.37
C ASN A 311 -3.87 -4.69 -13.19
N VAL A 312 -3.80 -5.87 -12.57
CA VAL A 312 -4.61 -6.21 -11.40
C VAL A 312 -3.75 -6.82 -10.31
N VAL A 313 -4.00 -6.43 -9.07
CA VAL A 313 -3.33 -6.95 -7.87
C VAL A 313 -4.37 -7.52 -6.93
N PHE A 314 -4.07 -8.70 -6.43
CA PHE A 314 -4.80 -9.43 -5.40
C PHE A 314 -3.89 -9.41 -4.15
N PRO A 315 -4.04 -8.40 -3.28
CA PRO A 315 -3.13 -8.15 -2.17
C PRO A 315 -3.23 -9.23 -1.08
N LEU A 316 -2.26 -9.20 -0.16
CA LEU A 316 -2.24 -9.97 1.07
C LEU A 316 -3.57 -9.80 1.83
N LEU A 317 -4.06 -10.90 2.42
CA LEU A 317 -5.40 -10.97 3.01
C LEU A 317 -5.37 -10.80 4.53
N PRO A 318 -6.45 -10.27 5.13
CA PRO A 318 -6.48 -9.92 6.55
C PRO A 318 -6.35 -11.11 7.53
N ARG A 319 -6.75 -12.32 7.14
CA ARG A 319 -6.81 -13.50 8.03
C ARG A 319 -5.86 -14.61 7.66
N MET A 320 -4.86 -14.33 6.82
CA MET A 320 -3.86 -15.30 6.38
C MET A 320 -3.33 -16.16 7.53
N ILE A 321 -3.13 -17.46 7.27
CA ILE A 321 -2.49 -18.37 8.22
C ILE A 321 -1.03 -17.91 8.38
N PHE A 322 -0.63 -17.61 9.61
CA PHE A 322 0.64 -16.94 9.92
C PHE A 322 0.83 -15.59 9.21
N GLY A 323 -0.28 -14.90 8.90
CA GLY A 323 -0.27 -13.55 8.34
C GLY A 323 0.16 -12.48 9.34
N LEU A 324 0.53 -11.32 8.83
CA LEU A 324 0.85 -10.16 9.66
C LEU A 324 -0.43 -9.41 10.09
N TYR A 325 -0.44 -8.83 11.30
CA TYR A 325 -1.55 -8.14 11.99
C TYR A 325 -2.49 -9.05 12.82
N TYR A 326 -3.30 -9.95 12.23
CA TYR A 326 -4.33 -10.68 12.99
C TYR A 326 -3.87 -12.04 13.55
N ASN A 327 -3.11 -12.81 12.76
CA ASN A 327 -2.71 -14.20 13.07
C ASN A 327 -1.19 -14.36 13.16
N THR A 328 -0.49 -13.33 13.61
CA THR A 328 0.97 -13.30 13.56
C THR A 328 1.59 -14.05 14.73
N PRO A 329 2.43 -15.06 14.48
CA PRO A 329 3.09 -15.82 15.55
C PRO A 329 4.31 -15.06 16.09
N ILE A 330 4.13 -13.81 16.54
CA ILE A 330 5.23 -12.93 16.96
C ILE A 330 6.05 -13.56 18.09
N ILE A 331 7.36 -13.66 17.86
CA ILE A 331 8.31 -14.09 18.88
C ILE A 331 8.31 -13.13 20.09
N TRP A 332 8.37 -13.71 21.29
CA TRP A 332 8.28 -12.97 22.54
C TRP A 332 9.46 -12.01 22.75
N GLY A 333 9.17 -10.85 23.36
CA GLY A 333 10.19 -9.93 23.89
C GLY A 333 10.91 -9.10 22.84
N CYS A 334 10.33 -8.96 21.66
CA CYS A 334 10.84 -8.13 20.57
C CYS A 334 9.88 -6.98 20.25
N GLU A 335 10.44 -5.87 19.80
CA GLU A 335 9.76 -4.60 19.57
C GLU A 335 10.40 -3.84 18.39
N LYS A 336 9.81 -2.69 18.05
CA LYS A 336 10.27 -1.76 17.00
C LYS A 336 10.22 -2.35 15.58
N SER A 337 9.06 -2.86 15.20
CA SER A 337 8.79 -3.25 13.80
C SER A 337 8.92 -2.04 12.88
N GLY A 338 9.85 -2.11 11.92
CA GLY A 338 10.01 -1.13 10.86
C GLY A 338 8.80 -1.07 9.93
N LEU A 339 8.23 -2.20 9.57
CA LEU A 339 7.09 -2.24 8.66
C LEU A 339 5.84 -1.53 9.26
N PHE A 340 5.54 -1.74 10.55
CA PHE A 340 4.46 -0.99 11.23
C PHE A 340 4.80 0.49 11.40
N HIS A 341 6.06 0.81 11.69
CA HIS A 341 6.53 2.19 11.80
C HIS A 341 6.38 2.91 10.45
N ALA A 342 6.84 2.32 9.35
CA ALA A 342 6.70 2.85 7.99
C ALA A 342 5.23 3.02 7.60
N PHE A 343 4.39 2.02 7.86
CA PHE A 343 2.95 2.13 7.64
C PHE A 343 2.34 3.33 8.37
N SER A 344 2.65 3.51 9.66
CA SER A 344 2.15 4.65 10.44
C SER A 344 2.55 5.99 9.83
N LYS A 345 3.84 6.16 9.50
CA LYS A 345 4.38 7.39 8.91
C LYS A 345 3.78 7.66 7.54
N HIS A 346 3.58 6.62 6.74
CA HIS A 346 2.91 6.69 5.45
C HIS A 346 1.46 7.20 5.60
N ILE A 347 0.65 6.58 6.46
CA ILE A 347 -0.74 7.01 6.67
C ILE A 347 -0.80 8.46 7.19
N LEU A 348 0.00 8.79 8.21
CA LEU A 348 0.01 10.14 8.79
C LEU A 348 0.41 11.22 7.78
N HIS A 349 1.37 10.91 6.89
CA HIS A 349 1.80 11.79 5.81
C HIS A 349 0.73 11.95 4.74
N ARG A 350 0.21 10.85 4.19
CA ARG A 350 -0.77 10.89 3.09
C ARG A 350 -2.08 11.55 3.48
N LEU A 351 -2.52 11.35 4.72
CA LEU A 351 -3.72 12.01 5.27
C LEU A 351 -3.45 13.44 5.77
N GLN A 352 -2.22 13.92 5.67
CA GLN A 352 -1.78 15.27 6.07
C GLN A 352 -2.11 15.58 7.54
N ILE A 353 -1.93 14.59 8.42
CA ILE A 353 -2.19 14.76 9.84
C ILE A 353 -1.09 15.63 10.45
N PRO A 354 -1.38 16.81 11.02
CA PRO A 354 -0.31 17.70 11.48
C PRO A 354 0.35 17.19 12.77
N LEU A 355 1.66 17.38 12.87
CA LEU A 355 2.40 17.35 14.13
C LEU A 355 2.58 18.79 14.60
N HIS A 356 2.11 19.11 15.79
CA HIS A 356 2.14 20.45 16.34
C HIS A 356 3.44 20.69 17.10
N GLU A 357 4.16 21.74 16.71
CA GLU A 357 5.35 22.17 17.44
C GLU A 357 4.99 22.58 18.88
N ARG A 358 5.76 22.07 19.84
CA ARG A 358 5.56 22.38 21.26
C ARG A 358 6.23 23.71 21.59
N THR A 359 5.45 24.66 22.11
CA THR A 359 5.96 25.96 22.58
C THR A 359 6.43 25.94 24.04
N ASN A 360 6.24 24.81 24.72
CA ASN A 360 6.56 24.64 26.14
C ASN A 360 6.88 23.17 26.44
N SER A 361 7.40 22.90 27.64
CA SER A 361 7.80 21.57 28.11
C SER A 361 6.69 20.79 28.82
N LYS A 362 5.41 21.15 28.62
CA LYS A 362 4.30 20.43 29.24
C LYS A 362 4.07 19.08 28.58
N ILE A 363 3.64 18.11 29.38
CA ILE A 363 3.33 16.75 28.92
C ILE A 363 1.84 16.65 28.58
N TYR A 364 1.54 16.27 27.35
CA TYR A 364 0.18 16.14 26.84
C TYR A 364 -0.32 14.72 27.09
N ILE A 365 -1.32 14.62 27.97
CA ILE A 365 -1.93 13.36 28.38
C ILE A 365 -3.31 13.27 27.75
N THR A 366 -3.50 12.31 26.87
CA THR A 366 -4.81 12.01 26.29
C THR A 366 -5.38 10.76 26.94
N LEU A 367 -6.57 10.90 27.53
CA LEU A 367 -7.35 9.80 28.07
C LEU A 367 -8.48 9.45 27.11
N LEU A 368 -8.40 8.28 26.50
CA LEU A 368 -9.43 7.72 25.63
C LEU A 368 -10.54 7.09 26.50
N SER A 369 -11.63 7.82 26.63
CA SER A 369 -12.84 7.36 27.28
C SER A 369 -13.71 6.57 26.32
N ARG A 370 -14.49 5.63 26.86
CA ARG A 370 -15.46 4.84 26.10
C ARG A 370 -16.88 5.25 26.45
N ASP A 371 -17.65 5.56 25.41
CA ASP A 371 -19.09 5.76 25.53
C ASP A 371 -19.83 4.44 25.23
N THR A 372 -19.54 3.42 26.04
CA THR A 372 -20.15 2.10 25.94
C THR A 372 -20.69 1.65 27.29
N THR A 373 -21.65 0.73 27.30
CA THR A 373 -22.21 0.15 28.54
C THR A 373 -21.20 -0.74 29.28
N TYR A 374 -20.23 -1.32 28.57
CA TYR A 374 -19.20 -2.21 29.11
C TYR A 374 -17.80 -1.59 29.01
N ARG A 375 -16.86 -2.09 29.82
CA ARG A 375 -15.43 -1.68 29.84
C ARG A 375 -15.27 -0.16 29.97
N ARG A 376 -15.78 0.39 31.07
CA ARG A 376 -15.65 1.82 31.42
C ARG A 376 -14.65 2.00 32.55
N ILE A 377 -13.97 3.15 32.56
CA ILE A 377 -13.15 3.58 33.70
C ILE A 377 -14.12 4.08 34.78
N LEU A 378 -14.26 3.34 35.89
CA LEU A 378 -15.26 3.64 36.93
C LEU A 378 -14.97 4.95 37.66
N ASN A 379 -13.70 5.20 37.97
CA ASN A 379 -13.22 6.41 38.65
C ASN A 379 -12.61 7.44 37.68
N GLU A 380 -13.09 7.50 36.42
CA GLU A 380 -12.52 8.36 35.37
C GLU A 380 -12.43 9.84 35.79
N LYS A 381 -13.45 10.34 36.49
CA LYS A 381 -13.48 11.73 36.99
C LYS A 381 -12.35 11.98 37.99
N GLU A 382 -12.13 11.06 38.92
CA GLU A 382 -11.06 11.13 39.93
C GLU A 382 -9.69 11.06 39.27
N LEU A 383 -9.52 10.17 38.28
CA LEU A 383 -8.29 10.05 37.50
C LEU A 383 -7.95 11.36 36.78
N ILE A 384 -8.92 11.95 36.06
CA ILE A 384 -8.71 13.24 35.37
C ILE A 384 -8.39 14.35 36.37
N GLN A 385 -9.11 14.41 37.49
CA GLN A 385 -8.84 15.40 38.54
C GLN A 385 -7.44 15.22 39.13
N GLY A 386 -7.01 13.99 39.38
CA GLY A 386 -5.66 13.65 39.86
C GLY A 386 -4.58 14.11 38.90
N LEU A 387 -4.72 13.80 37.60
CA LEU A 387 -3.78 14.22 36.57
C LEU A 387 -3.71 15.76 36.47
N LYS A 388 -4.85 16.46 36.55
CA LYS A 388 -4.92 17.92 36.46
C LYS A 388 -4.30 18.67 37.65
N LYS A 389 -4.00 17.99 38.77
CA LYS A 389 -3.30 18.62 39.91
C LYS A 389 -1.86 19.02 39.56
N ASN A 390 -1.25 18.37 38.59
CA ASN A 390 0.09 18.73 38.12
C ASN A 390 -0.01 19.78 37.01
N SER A 391 0.50 20.99 37.25
CA SER A 391 0.46 22.11 36.32
C SER A 391 1.30 21.90 35.05
N ASN A 392 2.22 20.93 35.07
CA ASN A 392 3.03 20.52 33.93
C ASN A 392 2.27 19.60 32.97
N TYR A 393 1.06 19.13 33.31
CA TYR A 393 0.27 18.25 32.46
C TYR A 393 -0.82 19.01 31.71
N VAL A 394 -0.97 18.72 30.42
CA VAL A 394 -2.12 19.12 29.60
C VAL A 394 -3.00 17.89 29.42
N VAL A 395 -4.05 17.80 30.23
CA VAL A 395 -4.92 16.60 30.28
C VAL A 395 -6.15 16.79 29.40
N LYS A 396 -6.30 15.92 28.40
CA LYS A 396 -7.44 15.90 27.48
C LYS A 396 -8.19 14.58 27.59
N ARG A 397 -9.48 14.65 27.92
CA ARG A 397 -10.40 13.51 27.79
C ARG A 397 -10.99 13.51 26.38
N VAL A 398 -10.97 12.38 25.70
CA VAL A 398 -11.57 12.20 24.37
C VAL A 398 -12.49 11.00 24.33
N VAL A 399 -13.49 11.06 23.45
CA VAL A 399 -14.35 9.94 23.10
C VAL A 399 -14.29 9.83 21.59
N TYR A 400 -13.66 8.78 21.08
CA TYR A 400 -13.58 8.53 19.64
C TYR A 400 -14.84 7.79 19.18
N ASN A 401 -15.83 8.56 18.77
CA ASN A 401 -17.09 8.10 18.21
C ASN A 401 -17.35 8.82 16.87
N LYS A 402 -18.57 8.70 16.33
CA LYS A 402 -18.96 9.35 15.07
C LYS A 402 -18.94 10.89 15.09
N ASP A 403 -18.85 11.52 16.27
CA ASP A 403 -18.91 12.98 16.42
C ASP A 403 -17.54 13.63 16.22
N ILE A 404 -16.46 12.83 16.17
CA ILE A 404 -15.11 13.31 15.87
C ILE A 404 -14.65 12.62 14.59
N ASP A 405 -14.37 13.41 13.56
CA ASP A 405 -13.81 12.91 12.31
C ASP A 405 -12.52 12.09 12.54
N PHE A 406 -12.32 11.04 11.76
CA PHE A 406 -11.20 10.13 11.95
C PHE A 406 -9.83 10.81 11.82
N LYS A 407 -9.65 11.75 10.88
CA LYS A 407 -8.39 12.50 10.78
C LYS A 407 -8.15 13.33 12.04
N LYS A 408 -9.22 13.87 12.64
CA LYS A 408 -9.10 14.57 13.93
C LYS A 408 -8.75 13.63 15.08
N GLN A 409 -9.26 12.40 15.08
CA GLN A 409 -8.84 11.38 16.05
C GLN A 409 -7.35 11.08 15.91
N LEU A 410 -6.85 10.92 14.68
CA LEU A 410 -5.42 10.74 14.41
C LEU A 410 -4.57 11.94 14.84
N GLU A 411 -5.02 13.16 14.58
CA GLU A 411 -4.32 14.38 14.99
C GLU A 411 -4.17 14.46 16.51
N ILE A 412 -5.23 14.17 17.26
CA ILE A 412 -5.18 14.16 18.72
C ILE A 412 -4.18 13.10 19.21
N THR A 413 -4.26 11.89 18.64
CA THR A 413 -3.37 10.78 18.97
C THR A 413 -1.91 11.13 18.67
N ARG A 414 -1.59 11.58 17.45
CA ARG A 414 -0.24 11.97 17.00
C ARG A 414 0.41 13.05 17.88
N ASN A 415 -0.40 13.85 18.56
CA ASN A 415 0.05 14.94 19.42
C ASN A 415 -0.10 14.64 20.92
N SER A 416 -0.12 13.36 21.30
CA SER A 416 -0.15 12.89 22.69
C SER A 416 1.20 12.34 23.12
N ASP A 417 1.68 12.76 24.29
CA ASP A 417 2.93 12.23 24.88
C ASP A 417 2.63 11.03 25.79
N ILE A 418 1.46 11.02 26.44
CA ILE A 418 0.92 9.87 27.17
C ILE A 418 -0.47 9.58 26.65
N PHE A 419 -0.72 8.34 26.24
CA PHE A 419 -2.03 7.88 25.78
C PHE A 419 -2.58 6.81 26.72
N ILE A 420 -3.66 7.15 27.42
CA ILE A 420 -4.29 6.28 28.41
C ILE A 420 -5.58 5.72 27.82
N GLY A 421 -5.76 4.40 27.87
CA GLY A 421 -6.97 3.76 27.36
C GLY A 421 -7.14 2.33 27.84
N ILE A 422 -8.36 1.80 27.73
CA ILE A 422 -8.65 0.40 28.05
C ILE A 422 -8.29 -0.49 26.87
N HIS A 423 -7.80 -1.70 27.14
CA HIS A 423 -7.54 -2.73 26.12
C HIS A 423 -8.71 -2.93 25.14
N GLY A 424 -8.37 -2.99 23.84
CA GLY A 424 -9.27 -3.38 22.76
C GLY A 424 -9.13 -2.52 21.51
N ALA A 425 -10.09 -2.65 20.59
CA ALA A 425 -10.01 -2.04 19.25
C ALA A 425 -9.85 -0.52 19.22
N GLY A 426 -10.32 0.20 20.25
CA GLY A 426 -10.10 1.65 20.34
C GLY A 426 -8.61 2.00 20.53
N LEU A 427 -7.81 1.11 21.12
CA LEU A 427 -6.39 1.32 21.37
C LEU A 427 -5.53 1.09 20.12
N THR A 428 -6.11 0.63 19.01
CA THR A 428 -5.43 0.57 17.69
C THR A 428 -4.85 1.93 17.26
N HIS A 429 -5.37 3.04 17.79
CA HIS A 429 -4.77 4.37 17.66
C HIS A 429 -3.30 4.44 18.09
N LEU A 430 -2.82 3.53 18.95
CA LEU A 430 -1.42 3.49 19.38
C LEU A 430 -0.42 3.44 18.21
N MET A 431 -0.83 2.92 17.05
CA MET A 431 0.02 2.90 15.86
C MET A 431 0.42 4.30 15.39
N PHE A 432 -0.39 5.31 15.70
CA PHE A 432 -0.24 6.70 15.23
C PHE A 432 0.30 7.65 16.30
N LEU A 433 0.73 7.11 17.43
CA LEU A 433 1.44 7.88 18.45
C LEU A 433 2.83 8.28 17.94
N PRO A 434 3.39 9.40 18.42
CA PRO A 434 4.76 9.75 18.12
C PRO A 434 5.73 8.80 18.83
N ASP A 435 6.96 8.69 18.31
CA ASP A 435 7.93 7.66 18.73
C ASP A 435 8.36 7.77 20.21
N TRP A 436 8.19 8.94 20.82
CA TRP A 436 8.48 9.19 22.24
C TRP A 436 7.29 8.93 23.18
N ALA A 437 6.11 8.65 22.64
CA ALA A 437 4.91 8.52 23.45
C ALA A 437 4.92 7.27 24.32
N VAL A 438 4.21 7.35 25.44
CA VAL A 438 4.01 6.22 26.36
C VAL A 438 2.53 5.85 26.39
N VAL A 439 2.25 4.56 26.25
CA VAL A 439 0.89 4.01 26.39
C VAL A 439 0.68 3.53 27.83
N PHE A 440 -0.46 3.91 28.41
CA PHE A 440 -0.94 3.34 29.66
C PHE A 440 -2.23 2.55 29.38
N GLU A 441 -2.12 1.24 29.37
CA GLU A 441 -3.25 0.34 29.20
C GLU A 441 -3.89 0.04 30.57
N LEU A 442 -5.21 0.29 30.67
CA LEU A 442 -6.01 0.11 31.89
C LEU A 442 -6.73 -1.23 31.96
#